data_AF-A0A934WK80-F1
#
_entry.id   AF-A0A934WK80-F1
#
_cell.length_a   1.000
_cell.length_b   1.000
_cell.length_c   1.000
_cell.angle_alpha   90.00
_cell.angle_beta   90.00
_cell.angle_gamma   90.00
#
_symmetry.space_group_name_H-M   'P 1'
#
loop_
_entity.id
_entity.type
_entity.pdbx_description
1 polymer ?
#
loop_
_entity_poly.entity_id
_entity_poly.type
_entity_poly.pdbx_seq_one_letter_code
_entity_poly.pdbx_strand_id
1 'polypeptide(L)' 'AVRVAARAGPGVAGALRRATAVPARFLGLSGHGRLRVGARADLVHLSDALEVRRVWRAADWSG' A
#
# COMPACT_ATOMS: atom_id res chain seq x y z
N ALA A 1 -2.73 6.88 -9.48
CA ALA A 1 -1.25 7.03 -9.49
C ALA A 1 -0.50 5.70 -9.60
N VAL A 2 -0.70 4.71 -8.70
CA VAL A 2 0.08 3.45 -8.67
C VAL A 2 0.12 2.71 -10.02
N ARG A 3 -1.03 2.50 -10.67
CA ARG A 3 -1.11 1.84 -11.98
C ARG A 3 -0.27 2.52 -13.06
N VAL A 4 -0.28 3.86 -13.09
CA VAL A 4 0.54 4.65 -14.03
C VAL A 4 2.02 4.50 -13.67
N ALA A 5 2.37 4.69 -12.40
CA ALA A 5 3.74 4.58 -11.94
C ALA A 5 4.35 3.19 -12.18
N ALA A 6 3.56 2.11 -12.04
CA ALA A 6 4.02 0.75 -12.28
C ALA A 6 4.48 0.52 -13.73
N ARG A 7 3.86 1.22 -14.69
CA ARG A 7 4.19 1.15 -16.12
C ARG A 7 5.39 2.03 -16.51
N ALA A 8 5.81 2.94 -15.63
CA ALA A 8 6.86 3.92 -15.88
C ALA A 8 8.27 3.49 -15.42
N GLY A 9 8.53 2.17 -15.27
CA GLY A 9 9.85 1.62 -14.93
C GLY A 9 10.04 0.91 -13.58
N PRO A 10 9.44 1.31 -12.44
CA PRO A 10 9.70 0.65 -11.13
C PRO A 10 9.03 -0.73 -10.97
N GLY A 11 8.17 -1.12 -11.90
CA GLY A 11 7.23 -2.23 -11.74
C GLY A 11 6.21 -2.00 -10.62
N VAL A 12 5.36 -3.00 -10.38
CA VAL A 12 4.31 -2.95 -9.35
C VAL A 12 4.91 -2.77 -7.95
N ALA A 13 5.92 -3.57 -7.59
CA ALA A 13 6.55 -3.52 -6.27
C ALA A 13 7.18 -2.15 -5.97
N GLY A 14 7.90 -1.56 -6.93
CA GLY A 14 8.49 -0.25 -6.75
C GLY A 14 7.44 0.88 -6.69
N ALA A 15 6.36 0.78 -7.47
CA ALA A 15 5.24 1.71 -7.39
C ALA A 15 4.53 1.64 -6.03
N LEU A 16 4.25 0.44 -5.52
CA LEU A 16 3.66 0.23 -4.20
C LEU A 16 4.58 0.75 -3.09
N ARG A 17 5.89 0.49 -3.16
CA ARG A 17 6.87 1.01 -2.19
C ARG A 17 6.83 2.54 -2.13
N ARG A 18 6.72 3.21 -3.27
CA ARG A 18 6.59 4.69 -3.36
C ARG A 18 5.24 5.20 -2.84
N ALA A 19 4.19 4.40 -2.91
CA ALA A 19 2.87 4.77 -2.40
C ALA A 19 2.66 4.43 -0.90
N THR A 20 3.54 3.64 -0.29
CA THR A 20 3.35 3.10 1.07
C THR A 20 4.56 3.35 1.97
N ALA A 21 5.59 2.49 1.91
CA ALA A 21 6.73 2.49 2.80
C ALA A 21 7.59 3.76 2.72
N VAL A 22 7.73 4.37 1.54
CA VAL A 22 8.53 5.60 1.37
C VAL A 22 7.90 6.79 2.10
N PRO A 23 6.62 7.15 1.86
CA PRO A 23 5.94 8.18 2.64
C PRO A 23 5.89 7.87 4.14
N ALA A 24 5.58 6.63 4.53
CA ALA A 24 5.50 6.26 5.95
C ALA A 24 6.84 6.47 6.66
N ARG A 25 7.96 6.10 6.02
CA ARG A 25 9.30 6.34 6.55
C ARG A 25 9.62 7.83 6.62
N PHE A 26 9.31 8.58 5.56
CA PHE A 26 9.55 10.03 5.51
C PHE A 26 8.80 10.77 6.63
N LEU A 27 7.59 10.33 6.97
CA LEU A 27 6.74 10.92 7.99
C LEU A 27 6.97 10.35 9.41
N GLY A 28 7.89 9.40 9.59
CA GLY A 28 8.12 8.76 10.89
C GLY A 28 6.97 7.88 11.40
N LEU A 29 6.06 7.44 10.51
CA LEU A 29 4.89 6.62 10.84
C LEU A 29 5.30 5.17 11.07
N SER A 30 5.79 4.91 12.27
CA SER A 30 6.19 3.58 12.72
C SER A 30 4.99 2.63 12.70
N GLY A 31 5.13 1.50 11.99
CA GLY A 31 4.06 0.52 11.84
C GLY A 31 3.14 0.72 10.63
N HIS A 32 3.35 1.76 9.80
CA HIS A 32 2.61 1.97 8.56
C HIS A 32 3.40 1.54 7.31
N GLY A 33 2.68 1.31 6.21
CA GLY A 33 3.27 1.08 4.89
C GLY A 33 4.02 -0.24 4.73
N ARG A 34 3.83 -1.21 5.64
CA ARG A 34 4.43 -2.55 5.56
C ARG A 34 3.44 -3.62 6.00
N LEU A 35 3.52 -4.78 5.34
CA LEU A 35 2.85 -6.01 5.76
C LEU A 35 3.81 -6.79 6.66
N ARG A 36 3.60 -6.70 7.97
CA ARG A 36 4.40 -7.39 8.99
C ARG A 36 3.55 -7.59 10.24
N VAL A 37 3.75 -8.71 10.93
CA VAL A 37 3.16 -8.92 12.26
C VAL A 37 3.52 -7.75 13.19
N GLY A 38 2.51 -7.22 13.88
CA GLY A 38 2.64 -6.06 14.78
C GLY A 38 2.63 -4.69 14.09
N ALA A 39 2.50 -4.62 12.76
CA ALA A 39 2.20 -3.37 12.06
C ALA A 39 0.69 -3.05 12.11
N ARG A 40 0.33 -1.79 11.83
CA ARG A 40 -1.07 -1.39 11.73
C ARG A 40 -1.74 -2.08 10.54
N ALA A 41 -2.95 -2.60 10.75
CA ALA A 41 -3.74 -3.29 9.73
C ALA A 41 -4.48 -2.30 8.79
N ASP A 42 -3.71 -1.40 8.16
CA ASP A 42 -4.17 -0.57 7.05
C ASP A 42 -3.79 -1.25 5.74
N LEU A 43 -4.77 -1.85 5.06
CA LEU A 43 -4.55 -2.77 3.94
C LEU A 43 -5.45 -2.41 2.76
N VAL A 44 -4.95 -2.66 1.55
CA VAL A 44 -5.75 -2.59 0.32
C VAL A 44 -5.54 -3.89 -0.44
N HIS A 45 -6.62 -4.63 -0.72
CA HIS A 45 -6.59 -5.79 -1.60
C HIS A 45 -6.83 -5.31 -3.03
N LEU A 46 -5.92 -5.65 -3.93
CA LEU A 46 -5.96 -5.27 -5.33
C LEU A 46 -6.13 -6.50 -6.22
N SER A 47 -6.81 -6.35 -7.35
CA SER A 47 -6.73 -7.33 -8.45
C SER A 47 -5.38 -7.24 -9.18
N ASP A 48 -5.12 -8.19 -10.08
CA ASP A 48 -3.95 -8.15 -10.97
C ASP A 48 -3.93 -6.91 -11.88
N ALA A 49 -5.11 -6.34 -12.18
CA ALA A 49 -5.25 -5.08 -12.90
C ALA A 49 -5.02 -3.83 -12.04
N LEU A 50 -4.64 -4.00 -10.76
CA LEU A 50 -4.50 -2.96 -9.74
C LEU A 50 -5.80 -2.21 -9.46
N GLU A 51 -6.92 -2.92 -9.49
CA GLU A 51 -8.23 -2.40 -9.08
C GLU A 51 -8.47 -2.73 -7.61
N VAL A 52 -9.05 -1.78 -6.87
CA VAL A 52 -9.36 -1.98 -5.45
C VAL A 52 -10.51 -2.96 -5.31
N ARG A 53 -10.27 -4.06 -4.60
CA ARG A 53 -11.28 -5.05 -4.21
C ARG A 53 -11.79 -4.82 -2.80
N ARG A 54 -10.92 -4.39 -1.90
CA ARG A 54 -11.25 -4.15 -0.49
C ARG A 54 -10.26 -3.22 0.18
N VAL A 55 -10.73 -2.46 1.17
CA VAL A 55 -9.92 -1.60 2.03
C VAL A 55 -10.18 -1.95 3.50
N TRP A 56 -9.09 -2.04 4.27
CA TRP A 56 -9.14 -2.10 5.72
C TRP A 56 -8.39 -0.91 6.32
N ARG A 57 -8.94 -0.34 7.39
CA ARG A 57 -8.27 0.69 8.20
C ARG A 57 -8.34 0.27 9.66
N ALA A 58 -7.19 0.18 10.32
CA ALA A 58 -7.08 -0.29 11.70
C ALA A 58 -7.84 -1.61 11.96
N ALA A 59 -7.74 -2.56 11.03
CA ALA A 59 -8.46 -3.84 11.00
C ALA A 59 -9.97 -3.78 10.70
N ASP A 60 -10.58 -2.59 10.71
CA ASP A 60 -11.96 -2.42 10.28
C ASP A 60 -12.05 -2.47 8.76
N TRP A 61 -13.00 -3.25 8.26
CA TRP A 61 -13.32 -3.29 6.85
C TRP A 61 -14.30 -2.15 6.50
N SER A 62 -14.04 -1.50 5.37
CA SER A 62 -15.00 -0.62 4.72
C SER A 62 -15.43 -1.25 3.40
N GLY A 63 -16.72 -1.57 3.27
CA GLY A 63 -17.32 -1.99 2.01
C GLY A 63 -18.82 -2.17 2.11
#